data_AF-A0A929DKK4-F1
#
_entry.id   AF-A0A929DKK4-F1
#
_cell.length_a   1.000
_cell.length_b   1.000
_cell.length_c   1.000
_cell.angle_alpha   90.00
_cell.angle_beta   90.00
_cell.angle_gamma   90.00
#
_symmetry.space_group_name_H-M   'P 1'
#
loop_
_entity.id
_entity.type
_entity.pdbx_description
1 polymer ?
#
loop_
_entity_poly.entity_id
_entity_poly.type
_entity_poly.pdbx_seq_one_letter_code
_entity_poly.pdbx_strand_id
1 'polypeptide(L)'
;MKKFGTILNLSSLIVIVLFFELVKLNNWNPQLLVYEAIPFLILLISYIQSFAKSGAWKFIHISFNKLDENEKSLRLNAVRISYSLFTIFILAVLIIYHLLDLKLNMILIASFIYLAHIMPAYILSWSEYNKN
;
A
#
# COMPACT_ATOMS: atom_id res chain seq x y z
N MET A 1 10.59 14.76 3.26
CA MET A 1 9.12 14.78 2.97
C MET A 1 8.60 13.45 2.41
N LYS A 2 9.25 12.80 1.43
CA LYS A 2 8.75 11.54 0.82
C LYS A 2 8.48 10.42 1.84
N LYS A 3 9.43 10.10 2.74
CA LYS A 3 9.26 9.05 3.76
C LYS A 3 8.08 9.27 4.72
N PHE A 4 7.80 10.52 5.08
CA PHE A 4 6.65 10.84 5.95
C PHE A 4 5.33 10.55 5.25
N GLY A 5 5.17 11.00 4.00
CA GLY A 5 3.96 10.73 3.22
C GLY A 5 3.78 9.24 2.92
N THR A 6 4.87 8.52 2.72
CA THR A 6 4.93 7.06 2.60
C THR A 6 4.40 6.38 3.89
N ILE A 7 4.93 6.74 5.07
CA ILE A 7 4.44 6.21 6.35
C ILE A 7 2.96 6.57 6.57
N LEU A 8 2.56 7.81 6.28
CA LEU A 8 1.19 8.28 6.42
C LEU A 8 0.22 7.50 5.53
N ASN A 9 0.64 7.16 4.30
CA ASN A 9 -0.15 6.34 3.38
C ASN A 9 -0.33 4.91 3.92
N LEU A 10 0.72 4.28 4.43
CA LEU A 10 0.62 2.93 4.99
C LEU A 10 -0.24 2.92 6.27
N SER A 11 -0.03 3.88 7.16
CA SER A 11 -0.80 4.01 8.40
C SER A 11 -2.28 4.26 8.11
N SER A 12 -2.62 5.11 7.14
CA SER A 12 -4.01 5.34 6.75
C SER A 12 -4.67 4.09 6.17
N LEU A 13 -3.94 3.29 5.37
CA LEU A 13 -4.44 2.01 4.88
C LEU A 13 -4.76 1.05 6.03
N ILE A 14 -3.86 0.92 7.01
CA ILE A 14 -4.07 0.08 8.20
C ILE A 14 -5.29 0.57 8.99
N VAL A 15 -5.41 1.88 9.20
CA VAL A 15 -6.55 2.47 9.90
C VAL A 15 -7.85 2.18 9.18
N ILE A 16 -7.92 2.29 7.85
CA ILE A 16 -9.13 1.94 7.08
C ILE A 16 -9.54 0.48 7.32
N VAL A 17 -8.60 -0.45 7.21
CA VAL A 17 -8.88 -1.89 7.42
C VAL A 17 -9.36 -2.16 8.85
N LEU A 18 -8.68 -1.60 9.86
CA LEU A 18 -9.06 -1.79 11.26
C LEU A 18 -10.42 -1.16 11.57
N PHE A 19 -10.67 0.05 11.07
CA PHE A 19 -11.92 0.76 11.31
C PHE A 19 -13.07 0.00 10.68
N PHE A 20 -12.91 -0.49 9.45
CA PHE A 20 -13.93 -1.30 8.78
C PHE A 20 -14.31 -2.56 9.60
N GLU A 21 -13.32 -3.29 10.12
CA GLU A 21 -13.60 -4.46 10.97
C GLU A 21 -14.30 -4.08 12.28
N LEU A 22 -13.96 -2.94 12.90
CA LEU A 22 -14.67 -2.44 14.08
C LEU A 22 -16.12 -2.04 13.77
N VAL A 23 -16.37 -1.40 12.62
CA VAL A 23 -17.73 -1.01 12.19
C VAL A 23 -18.59 -2.23 11.95
N LYS A 24 -18.02 -3.28 11.35
CA LYS A 24 -18.71 -4.56 11.12
C LYS A 24 -19.20 -5.21 12.41
N LEU A 25 -18.51 -5.00 13.54
CA LEU A 25 -18.91 -5.53 14.86
C LEU A 25 -20.03 -4.70 15.52
N ASN A 26 -20.08 -3.38 15.29
CA ASN A 26 -20.93 -2.45 16.03
C ASN A 26 -22.23 -2.01 15.29
N ASN A 27 -22.56 -2.68 14.18
CA ASN A 27 -23.59 -2.28 13.21
C ASN A 27 -23.26 -0.96 12.49
N TRP A 28 -23.66 -0.86 11.23
CA TRP A 28 -23.42 0.31 10.39
C TRP A 28 -24.21 1.53 10.91
N ASN A 29 -23.49 2.55 11.37
CA ASN A 29 -24.03 3.86 11.73
C ASN A 29 -23.50 4.91 10.73
N PRO A 30 -24.33 5.83 10.22
CA PRO A 30 -23.90 6.94 9.36
C PRO A 30 -22.71 7.75 9.90
N GLN A 31 -22.56 7.87 11.22
CA GLN A 31 -21.41 8.54 11.84
C GLN A 31 -20.09 7.81 11.58
N LEU A 32 -20.11 6.47 11.55
CA LEU A 32 -18.93 5.65 11.29
C LEU A 32 -18.45 5.79 9.84
N LEU A 33 -19.35 6.03 8.88
CA LEU A 33 -18.98 6.35 7.50
C LEU A 33 -18.17 7.64 7.41
N VAL A 34 -18.53 8.67 8.19
CA VAL A 34 -17.78 9.94 8.22
C VAL A 34 -16.38 9.72 8.78
N TYR A 35 -16.25 8.90 9.83
CA TYR A 35 -14.95 8.59 10.41
C TYR A 35 -14.06 7.75 9.48
N GLU A 36 -14.63 6.88 8.64
CA GLU A 36 -13.90 6.12 7.62
C GLU A 36 -13.47 7.00 6.42
N ALA A 37 -14.26 8.03 6.08
CA ALA A 37 -13.93 8.95 4.99
C ALA A 37 -12.64 9.75 5.24
N ILE A 38 -12.35 10.11 6.49
CA ILE A 38 -11.14 10.87 6.86
C ILE A 38 -9.84 10.13 6.52
N PRO A 39 -9.58 8.90 7.01
CA PRO A 39 -8.37 8.16 6.68
C PRO A 39 -8.32 7.80 5.19
N PHE A 40 -9.47 7.61 4.52
CA PHE A 40 -9.50 7.44 3.07
C PHE A 40 -9.00 8.68 2.32
N LEU A 41 -9.43 9.89 2.71
CA LEU A 41 -8.91 11.12 2.14
C LEU A 41 -7.42 11.30 2.42
N ILE A 42 -6.95 10.97 3.62
CA ILE A 42 -5.53 10.97 3.97
C ILE A 42 -4.74 9.99 3.08
N LEU A 43 -5.28 8.79 2.84
CA LEU A 43 -4.69 7.80 1.95
C LEU A 43 -4.53 8.38 0.53
N LEU A 44 -5.56 9.01 -0.03
CA LEU A 44 -5.52 9.59 -1.37
C LEU A 44 -4.53 10.77 -1.47
N ILE A 45 -4.56 11.70 -0.51
CA ILE A 45 -3.68 12.87 -0.51
C ILE A 45 -2.23 12.44 -0.35
N SER A 46 -1.95 11.54 0.60
CA SER A 46 -0.60 10.99 0.82
C SER A 46 -0.13 10.20 -0.40
N TYR A 47 -1.02 9.48 -1.08
CA TYR A 47 -0.72 8.77 -2.33
C TYR A 47 -0.26 9.73 -3.42
N ILE A 48 -1.05 10.77 -3.68
CA ILE A 48 -0.77 11.77 -4.73
C ILE A 48 0.58 12.44 -4.46
N GLN A 49 0.83 12.87 -3.22
CA GLN A 49 2.05 13.58 -2.87
C GLN A 49 3.28 12.68 -2.90
N SER A 50 3.18 11.45 -2.39
CA SER A 50 4.34 10.58 -2.17
C SER A 50 4.72 9.75 -3.38
N PHE A 51 3.75 9.37 -4.22
CA PHE A 51 3.96 8.42 -5.31
C PHE A 51 3.62 8.99 -6.69
N ALA A 52 2.51 9.72 -6.83
CA ALA A 52 2.12 10.27 -8.13
C ALA A 52 3.02 11.47 -8.51
N LYS A 53 3.09 12.49 -7.65
CA LYS A 53 3.88 13.71 -7.89
C LYS A 53 5.40 13.46 -7.88
N SER A 54 5.85 12.46 -7.12
CA SER A 54 7.27 12.09 -7.06
C SER A 54 7.76 11.33 -8.31
N GLY A 55 6.85 10.90 -9.18
CA GLY A 55 7.16 10.07 -10.33
C GLY A 55 7.40 8.59 -10.01
N ALA A 56 7.43 8.20 -8.73
CA ALA A 56 7.67 6.80 -8.33
C ALA A 56 6.59 5.86 -8.90
N TRP A 57 5.33 6.29 -8.90
CA TRP A 57 4.25 5.54 -9.53
C TRP A 57 4.49 5.34 -11.03
N LYS A 58 4.85 6.41 -11.74
CA LYS A 58 5.14 6.38 -13.18
C LYS A 58 6.33 5.48 -13.48
N PHE A 59 7.39 5.54 -12.69
CA PHE A 59 8.59 4.73 -12.86
C PHE A 59 8.30 3.23 -12.72
N ILE A 60 7.46 2.83 -11.75
CA ILE A 60 7.06 1.42 -11.59
C ILE A 60 6.18 0.92 -12.73
N HIS A 61 5.42 1.80 -13.41
CA HIS A 61 4.46 1.43 -14.45
C HIS A 61 4.91 1.74 -15.89
N ILE A 62 6.06 2.41 -16.08
CA ILE A 62 6.59 2.66 -17.41
C ILE A 62 6.94 1.33 -18.10
N SER A 63 6.80 1.25 -19.42
CA SER A 63 7.19 0.05 -20.16
C SER A 63 8.68 -0.25 -19.97
N PHE A 64 9.02 -1.53 -19.76
CA PHE A 64 10.39 -1.97 -19.50
C PHE A 64 11.38 -1.59 -20.61
N ASN A 65 10.90 -1.52 -21.85
CA ASN A 65 11.72 -1.15 -23.02
C ASN A 65 12.08 0.34 -23.07
N LYS A 66 11.44 1.18 -22.24
CA LYS A 66 11.71 2.62 -22.17
C LYS A 66 12.69 3.01 -21.06
N LEU A 67 13.10 2.05 -20.24
CA LEU A 67 14.04 2.25 -19.14
C LEU A 67 15.46 2.02 -19.63
N ASP A 68 16.42 2.77 -19.08
CA ASP A 68 17.83 2.44 -19.25
C ASP A 68 18.21 1.17 -18.45
N GLU A 69 19.41 0.62 -18.66
CA GLU A 69 19.84 -0.61 -17.98
C GLU A 69 19.93 -0.47 -16.45
N ASN A 70 20.28 0.71 -15.95
CA ASN A 70 20.38 0.98 -14.52
C ASN A 70 18.99 1.04 -13.88
N GLU A 71 18.06 1.74 -14.52
CA GLU A 71 16.66 1.85 -14.14
C GLU A 71 15.95 0.49 -14.20
N LYS A 72 16.22 -0.32 -15.23
CA LYS A 72 15.72 -1.70 -15.33
C LYS A 72 16.17 -2.51 -14.12
N SER A 73 17.47 -2.50 -13.80
CA SER A 73 18.03 -3.23 -12.67
C SER A 73 17.41 -2.77 -11.35
N LEU A 74 17.32 -1.45 -11.14
CA LEU A 74 16.71 -0.85 -9.95
C LEU A 74 15.25 -1.25 -9.79
N ARG A 75 14.45 -1.16 -10.86
CA ARG A 75 13.04 -1.55 -10.87
C ARG A 75 12.86 -3.04 -10.60
N LEU A 76 13.65 -3.90 -11.26
CA LEU A 76 13.59 -5.34 -11.05
C LEU A 76 13.91 -5.71 -9.61
N ASN A 77 14.94 -5.09 -9.02
CA ASN A 77 15.27 -5.31 -7.62
C ASN A 77 14.13 -4.87 -6.70
N ALA A 78 13.56 -3.68 -6.91
CA ALA A 78 12.42 -3.20 -6.13
C ALA A 78 11.21 -4.13 -6.24
N VAL A 79 10.83 -4.54 -7.46
CA VAL A 79 9.71 -5.47 -7.69
C VAL A 79 9.97 -6.82 -7.03
N ARG A 80 11.19 -7.37 -7.13
CA ARG A 80 11.55 -8.66 -6.53
C ARG A 80 11.43 -8.63 -5.01
N ILE A 81 11.98 -7.61 -4.37
CA ILE A 81 11.90 -7.45 -2.92
C ILE A 81 10.44 -7.23 -2.51
N SER A 82 9.68 -6.40 -3.23
CA SER A 82 8.27 -6.15 -2.95
C SER A 82 7.43 -7.41 -3.03
N TYR A 83 7.60 -8.20 -4.09
CA TYR A 83 6.90 -9.46 -4.24
C TYR A 83 7.22 -10.41 -3.08
N SER A 84 8.49 -10.56 -2.73
CA SER A 84 8.91 -11.44 -1.63
C SER A 84 8.29 -11.02 -0.30
N LEU A 85 8.35 -9.74 0.04
CA LEU A 85 7.77 -9.21 1.28
C LEU A 85 6.24 -9.32 1.27
N PHE A 86 5.58 -8.99 0.15
CA PHE A 86 4.14 -9.07 0.02
C PHE A 86 3.65 -10.52 0.15
N THR A 87 4.30 -11.48 -0.51
CA THR A 87 3.94 -12.90 -0.42
C THR A 87 4.06 -13.43 1.00
N ILE A 88 5.18 -13.15 1.70
CA ILE A 88 5.36 -13.56 3.10
C ILE A 88 4.29 -12.93 3.99
N PHE A 89 4.03 -11.63 3.80
CA PHE A 89 3.03 -10.89 4.57
C PHE A 89 1.61 -11.44 4.36
N ILE A 90 1.18 -11.62 3.11
CA ILE A 90 -0.14 -12.17 2.78
C ILE A 90 -0.29 -13.58 3.32
N LEU A 91 0.73 -14.44 3.17
CA LEU A 91 0.69 -15.79 3.72
C LEU A 91 0.48 -15.76 5.23
N ALA A 92 1.22 -14.90 5.96
CA ALA A 92 1.06 -14.75 7.40
C ALA A 92 -0.35 -14.29 7.78
N VAL A 93 -0.90 -13.28 7.09
CA VAL A 93 -2.25 -12.79 7.37
C VAL A 93 -3.31 -13.85 7.07
N LEU A 94 -3.21 -14.57 5.96
CA LEU A 94 -4.15 -15.65 5.60
C LEU A 94 -4.12 -16.80 6.62
N ILE A 95 -2.95 -17.17 7.13
CA ILE A 95 -2.83 -18.16 8.21
C ILE A 95 -3.53 -17.67 9.48
N ILE A 96 -3.32 -16.40 9.88
CA ILE A 96 -4.00 -15.83 11.05
C ILE A 96 -5.53 -15.85 10.87
N TYR A 97 -6.02 -15.46 9.69
CA TYR A 97 -7.45 -15.48 9.38
C TYR A 97 -8.02 -16.90 9.47
N HIS A 98 -7.28 -17.90 8.97
CA HIS A 98 -7.68 -19.29 9.07
C HIS A 98 -7.71 -19.80 10.52
N LEU A 99 -6.68 -19.50 11.32
CA LEU A 99 -6.60 -19.94 12.73
C LEU A 99 -7.68 -19.32 13.63
N LEU A 100 -8.17 -18.13 13.28
CA LEU A 100 -9.19 -17.40 14.02
C LEU A 100 -10.60 -17.57 13.43
N ASP A 101 -10.78 -18.44 12.42
CA ASP A 101 -12.04 -18.63 11.67
C ASP A 101 -12.66 -17.32 11.14
N LEU A 102 -11.81 -16.40 10.71
CA LEU A 102 -12.21 -15.10 10.18
C LEU A 102 -12.51 -15.18 8.68
N LYS A 103 -13.61 -14.56 8.26
CA LYS A 103 -13.97 -14.44 6.84
C LYS A 103 -13.25 -13.26 6.21
N LEU A 104 -12.58 -13.49 5.09
CA LEU A 104 -12.01 -12.43 4.26
C LEU A 104 -13.12 -11.49 3.78
N ASN A 105 -12.89 -10.19 3.91
CA ASN A 105 -13.80 -9.16 3.45
C ASN A 105 -13.24 -8.45 2.20
N MET A 106 -14.13 -7.81 1.42
CA MET A 106 -13.75 -7.16 0.17
C MET A 106 -12.80 -5.97 0.36
N ILE A 107 -12.92 -5.23 1.46
CA ILE A 107 -12.05 -4.08 1.77
C ILE A 107 -10.62 -4.54 2.08
N LEU A 108 -10.45 -5.61 2.85
CA LEU A 108 -9.13 -6.20 3.09
C LEU A 108 -8.49 -6.67 1.79
N ILE A 109 -9.26 -7.33 0.91
CA ILE A 109 -8.78 -7.74 -0.42
C ILE A 109 -8.37 -6.53 -1.26
N ALA A 110 -9.20 -5.48 -1.29
CA ALA A 110 -8.88 -4.24 -1.98
C ALA A 110 -7.62 -3.56 -1.41
N SER A 111 -7.43 -3.58 -0.09
CA SER A 111 -6.23 -3.08 0.57
C SER A 111 -4.98 -3.89 0.22
N PHE A 112 -5.09 -5.22 0.09
CA PHE A 112 -4.00 -6.07 -0.38
C PHE A 112 -3.63 -5.78 -1.84
N ILE A 113 -4.62 -5.63 -2.71
CA ILE A 113 -4.39 -5.25 -4.11
C ILE A 113 -3.69 -3.89 -4.16
N TYR A 114 -4.21 -2.90 -3.44
CA TYR A 114 -3.59 -1.58 -3.34
C TYR A 114 -2.13 -1.69 -2.89
N LEU A 115 -1.88 -2.39 -1.77
CA LEU A 115 -0.56 -2.60 -1.21
C LEU A 115 0.39 -3.24 -2.24
N ALA A 116 -0.04 -4.29 -2.94
CA ALA A 116 0.75 -4.97 -3.96
C ALA A 116 1.25 -4.01 -5.06
N HIS A 117 0.40 -3.10 -5.53
CA HIS A 117 0.75 -2.15 -6.58
C HIS A 117 1.71 -1.05 -6.11
N ILE A 118 1.66 -0.69 -4.84
CA ILE A 118 2.43 0.44 -4.32
C ILE A 118 3.71 0.02 -3.60
N MET A 119 3.80 -1.25 -3.16
CA MET A 119 4.97 -1.84 -2.50
C MET A 119 6.29 -1.58 -3.24
N PRO A 120 6.36 -1.69 -4.59
CA PRO A 120 7.61 -1.38 -5.32
C PRO A 120 8.01 0.08 -5.18
N ALA A 121 7.05 0.99 -5.20
CA ALA A 121 7.30 2.41 -5.01
C ALA A 121 7.69 2.74 -3.55
N TYR A 122 7.14 2.01 -2.57
CA TYR A 122 7.60 2.06 -1.18
C TYR A 122 9.09 1.73 -1.09
N ILE A 123 9.51 0.60 -1.64
CA ILE A 123 10.91 0.17 -1.61
C ILE A 123 11.83 1.19 -2.28
N LEU A 124 11.44 1.70 -3.45
CA LEU A 124 12.22 2.73 -4.14
C LEU A 124 12.39 3.99 -3.31
N SER A 125 11.33 4.45 -2.65
CA SER A 125 11.38 5.68 -1.83
C SER A 125 12.31 5.56 -0.61
N TRP A 126 12.58 4.34 -0.15
CA TRP A 126 13.49 4.03 0.95
C TRP A 126 14.89 3.61 0.49
N SER A 127 15.05 3.21 -0.78
CA SER A 127 16.35 2.91 -1.41
C SER A 127 17.13 4.18 -1.74
N GLU A 128 18.44 4.02 -2.03
CA GLU A 128 19.37 5.12 -2.34
C GLU A 128 19.03 5.92 -3.61
N TYR A 129 17.97 5.60 -4.34
CA TYR A 129 17.40 6.45 -5.40
C TYR A 129 17.13 7.90 -4.94
N ASN A 130 16.99 8.12 -3.63
CA ASN A 130 16.82 9.46 -3.04
C ASN A 130 18.13 10.21 -2.71
N LYS A 131 19.31 9.71 -3.09
CA LYS A 131 20.59 10.42 -2.89
C LYS A 131 20.94 11.42 -4.01
N ASN A 132 20.13 11.50 -5.07
CA ASN A 132 20.26 12.48 -6.14
C ASN A 132 19.15 13.54 -6.06
#